data_AF-A0AAD3MPX3-F1
#
_entry.id   AF-A0AAD3MPX3-F1
#
_cell.length_a   1.000
_cell.length_b   1.000
_cell.length_c   1.000
_cell.angle_alpha   90.00
_cell.angle_beta   90.00
_cell.angle_gamma   90.00
#
_symmetry.space_group_name_H-M   'P 1'
#
loop_
_entity.id
_entity.type
_entity.pdbx_description
1 polymer ?
#
loop_
_entity_poly.entity_id
_entity_poly.type
_entity_poly.pdbx_seq_one_letter_code
_entity_poly.pdbx_strand_id
1 'polypeptide(L)' 'SKTGALEGPEVDGFVKDMMGLVRPSITGPELDKLRAVLLRHCDVNKDGKIQRNELALCLGVKPNP' A
#
# COMPACT_ATOMS: atom_id res chain seq x y z
N SER A 1 -5.16 8.32 -10.23
CA SER A 1 -4.23 8.13 -11.37
C SER A 1 -4.69 6.94 -12.23
N LYS A 2 -4.19 6.77 -13.47
CA LYS A 2 -4.44 5.58 -14.33
C LYS A 2 -3.14 4.79 -14.60
N THR A 3 -2.18 4.90 -13.69
CA THR A 3 -0.82 4.34 -13.82
C THR A 3 -0.75 2.83 -13.58
N GLY A 4 -1.75 2.26 -12.89
CA GLY A 4 -1.72 0.84 -12.50
C GLY A 4 -0.82 0.56 -11.29
N ALA A 5 -0.32 1.60 -10.63
CA ALA A 5 0.46 1.54 -9.41
C ALA A 5 -0.10 2.53 -8.38
N LEU A 6 0.05 2.21 -7.10
CA LEU A 6 -0.23 3.13 -6.00
C LEU A 6 1.00 4.01 -5.77
N GLU A 7 0.82 5.32 -5.83
CA GLU A 7 1.90 6.29 -5.64
C GLU A 7 1.50 7.45 -4.73
N GLY A 8 2.44 7.92 -3.91
CA GLY A 8 2.25 9.10 -3.05
C GLY A 8 0.96 9.00 -2.20
N PRO A 9 0.03 9.97 -2.32
CA PRO A 9 -1.23 9.98 -1.57
C PRO A 9 -2.15 8.78 -1.80
N GLU A 10 -2.01 8.08 -2.94
CA GLU A 10 -2.82 6.88 -3.22
C GLU A 10 -2.42 5.71 -2.30
N VAL A 11 -1.14 5.61 -1.92
CA VAL A 11 -0.67 4.65 -0.92
C VAL A 11 -1.28 5.00 0.44
N ASP A 12 -1.25 6.28 0.84
CA ASP A 12 -1.79 6.75 2.12
C ASP A 12 -3.29 6.43 2.26
N GLY A 13 -4.08 6.67 1.20
CA GLY A 13 -5.51 6.32 1.15
C GLY A 13 -5.75 4.81 1.28
N PHE A 14 -4.99 4.01 0.53
CA PHE A 14 -5.08 2.55 0.60
C PHE A 14 -4.77 2.01 2.01
N VAL A 15 -3.69 2.50 2.65
CA VAL A 15 -3.34 2.13 4.03
C VAL A 15 -4.44 2.51 5.00
N LYS A 16 -5.00 3.72 4.85
CA LYS A 16 -6.07 4.21 5.72
C LYS A 16 -7.32 3.34 5.63
N ASP A 17 -7.71 2.96 4.42
CA ASP A 17 -8.89 2.12 4.18
C ASP A 17 -8.67 0.71 4.73
N MET A 18 -7.50 0.10 4.52
CA MET A 18 -7.15 -1.21 5.10
C MET A 18 -7.15 -1.16 6.64
N MET A 19 -6.52 -0.15 7.23
CA MET A 19 -6.39 -0.06 8.68
C MET A 19 -7.68 0.39 9.36
N GLY A 20 -8.54 1.15 8.68
CA GLY A 20 -9.84 1.56 9.19
C GLY A 20 -10.75 0.38 9.53
N LEU A 21 -10.59 -0.75 8.85
CA LEU A 21 -11.32 -2.00 9.13
C LEU A 21 -10.89 -2.68 10.43
N VAL A 22 -9.65 -2.49 10.86
CA VAL A 22 -9.06 -3.15 12.05
C VAL A 22 -8.98 -2.20 13.23
N ARG A 23 -8.65 -0.93 12.97
CA ARG A 23 -8.42 0.11 13.98
C ARG A 23 -8.96 1.45 13.46
N PRO A 24 -10.17 1.86 13.87
CA PRO A 24 -10.89 3.01 13.29
C PRO A 24 -10.20 4.36 13.46
N SER A 25 -9.32 4.51 14.47
CA SER A 25 -8.73 5.77 14.88
C SER A 25 -7.21 5.80 14.65
N ILE A 26 -6.78 5.54 13.42
CA ILE A 26 -5.37 5.66 13.05
C ILE A 26 -4.95 7.13 12.91
N THR A 27 -3.82 7.50 13.49
CA THR A 27 -3.27 8.86 13.39
C THR A 27 -2.38 9.02 12.16
N GLY A 28 -2.17 10.27 11.72
CA GLY A 28 -1.26 10.57 10.59
C GLY A 28 0.15 9.95 10.73
N PRO A 29 0.84 10.12 11.88
CA PRO A 29 2.15 9.51 12.09
C PRO A 29 2.15 7.97 12.08
N GLU A 30 1.05 7.33 12.47
CA GLU A 30 0.91 5.88 12.36
C GLU A 30 0.72 5.46 10.90
N LEU A 31 -0.04 6.24 10.12
CA LEU A 31 -0.19 6.05 8.67
C LEU A 31 1.17 6.12 7.96
N ASP A 32 1.99 7.12 8.29
CA ASP A 32 3.34 7.30 7.73
C ASP A 32 4.23 6.08 8.00
N LYS A 33 4.17 5.56 9.24
CA LYS A 33 4.90 4.33 9.62
C LYS A 33 4.40 3.12 8.83
N LEU A 34 3.09 2.96 8.69
CA LEU A 34 2.52 1.85 7.93
C LEU A 34 2.87 1.93 6.45
N ARG A 35 2.85 3.13 5.86
CA ARG A 35 3.31 3.35 4.50
C ARG A 35 4.77 2.94 4.34
N ALA A 36 5.65 3.35 5.26
CA ALA A 36 7.06 2.95 5.21
C ALA A 36 7.24 1.43 5.32
N VAL A 37 6.45 0.77 6.18
CA VAL A 37 6.46 -0.69 6.32
C VAL A 37 5.95 -1.37 5.04
N LEU A 38 4.87 -0.89 4.45
CA LEU A 38 4.30 -1.44 3.21
C LEU A 38 5.27 -1.31 2.05
N LEU A 39 5.86 -0.14 1.83
CA LEU A 39 6.89 0.05 0.81
C LEU A 39 8.06 -0.91 1.04
N ARG A 40 8.57 -1.03 2.27
CA ARG A 40 9.68 -1.93 2.57
C ARG A 40 9.41 -3.41 2.22
N HIS A 41 8.15 -3.86 2.29
CA HIS A 41 7.80 -5.27 2.07
C HIS A 41 7.20 -5.55 0.69
N CYS A 42 6.52 -4.58 0.09
CA CYS A 42 5.80 -4.77 -1.16
C CYS A 42 6.51 -4.15 -2.36
N ASP A 43 7.28 -3.07 -2.20
CA ASP A 43 8.03 -2.42 -3.29
C ASP A 43 9.32 -3.23 -3.58
N VAL A 44 9.18 -4.22 -4.45
CA VAL A 44 10.24 -5.18 -4.78
C VAL A 44 11.29 -4.53 -5.66
N ASN A 45 10.84 -3.69 -6.61
CA ASN A 45 11.73 -3.03 -7.56
C ASN A 45 12.39 -1.74 -6.99
N LYS A 46 11.92 -1.26 -5.83
CA LYS A 46 12.40 -0.07 -5.10
C LYS A 46 12.20 1.24 -5.86
N ASP A 47 11.12 1.35 -6.64
CA ASP A 47 10.76 2.56 -7.39
C ASP A 47 9.96 3.58 -6.55
N GLY A 48 9.62 3.23 -5.31
CA GLY A 48 8.84 4.07 -4.39
C GLY A 48 7.33 4.00 -4.64
N LYS A 49 6.88 3.08 -5.49
CA LYS A 49 5.47 2.82 -5.82
C LYS A 49 5.15 1.36 -5.50
N ILE A 50 3.86 1.06 -5.41
CA ILE A 50 3.40 -0.32 -5.27
C ILE A 50 2.60 -0.68 -6.51
N GLN A 51 3.17 -1.53 -7.35
CA GLN A 51 2.54 -2.02 -8.57
C GLN A 51 1.48 -3.09 -8.25
N ARG A 52 0.55 -3.34 -9.17
CA ARG A 52 -0.50 -4.35 -8.98
C ARG A 52 0.03 -5.75 -8.69
N ASN A 53 1.06 -6.18 -9.42
CA ASN A 53 1.75 -7.47 -9.22
C ASN A 53 2.47 -7.53 -7.87
N GLU A 54 3.12 -6.44 -7.47
CA GLU A 54 3.80 -6.30 -6.17
C GLU A 54 2.81 -6.38 -5.00
N LEU A 55 1.70 -5.64 -5.09
CA LEU A 55 0.63 -5.70 -4.09
C LEU A 55 0.01 -7.10 -4.01
N ALA A 56 -0.22 -7.73 -5.17
CA ALA A 56 -0.80 -9.08 -5.23
C ALA A 56 0.11 -10.11 -4.54
N LEU A 57 1.43 -10.04 -4.81
CA LEU A 57 2.42 -10.87 -4.14
C LEU A 57 2.44 -10.60 -2.62
N CYS A 58 2.43 -9.34 -2.22
CA CYS A 58 2.47 -8.92 -0.82
C CYS A 58 1.26 -9.39 -0.01
N LEU A 59 0.07 -9.38 -0.63
CA LEU A 59 -1.19 -9.84 -0.03
C LEU A 59 -1.44 -11.35 -0.21
N GLY A 60 -0.58 -12.06 -0.94
CA GLY A 60 -0.75 -13.49 -1.23
C GLY A 60 -1.96 -13.79 -2.12
N VAL A 61 -2.39 -12.84 -2.95
CA VAL A 61 -3.53 -13.00 -3.86
C VAL A 61 -3.02 -13.21 -5.29
N LYS A 62 -3.70 -14.05 -6.07
CA LYS A 62 -3.39 -14.15 -7.51
C LYS A 62 -3.96 -12.93 -8.21
N PRO A 63 -3.14 -12.15 -8.95
CA PRO A 63 -3.67 -11.10 -9.79
C PRO A 63 -4.54 -11.76 -10.87
N ASN A 64 -5.76 -11.23 -11.06
CA ASN A 64 -6.57 -11.62 -12.21
C ASN A 64 -5.92 -11.01 -13.46
N PRO A 65 -5.77 -11.77 -14.56
CA PRO A 65 -5.11 -11.30 -15.78
C PRO A 65 -5.81 -10.10 -16.43
#